data_AF-A0A3M7AKM7-F1
#
_entry.id   AF-A0A3M7AKM7-F1
#
_cell.length_a   1.000
_cell.length_b   1.000
_cell.length_c   1.000
_cell.angle_alpha   90.00
_cell.angle_beta   90.00
_cell.angle_gamma   90.00
#
_symmetry.space_group_name_H-M   'P 1'
#
loop_
_entity.id
_entity.type
_entity.pdbx_description
1 polymer ?
#
loop_
_entity_poly.entity_id
_entity_poly.type
_entity_poly.pdbx_seq_one_letter_code
_entity_poly.pdbx_strand_id
1 'polypeptide(L)'
;MIPLHQRPEDADYNKNYVLYWNHVALELVRLTHTEIASGAVNGPPLVARMLGILHLAIHDAFFALHNTAGIGTYLSPMQSAPYRLPDILDAHDGKQAVAGAAITVLEDQYLVSHPSKSFYANDQAEQLLRQYITTFAPDTLSSSYRFGYEVGKAMLKLLAIKQDESGTKQDGYMPRQGQYRFFQDPTNPVVVSPVDQNDPDSPKRALRVAHAPFYGMTAKRLAVQHRIGNDRTEHIITDPPVGFGEGDVAEYVDALRDVYRMWGRTELNTTTRRPWQTAAAHFWAYDGSNLIGVPLRLYNQILRKVAWDYRPDKKIPDSDKNNIEFARLFALCNAAMADAGIFA
;
A
#
# COMPACT_ATOMS: atom_id res chain seq x y z
N MET A 1 1.03 -21.36 -10.47
CA MET A 1 1.14 -19.89 -10.31
C MET A 1 0.39 -19.19 -11.43
N ILE A 2 -0.39 -18.15 -11.12
CA ILE A 2 -1.06 -17.31 -12.12
C ILE A 2 -0.02 -16.66 -13.04
N PRO A 3 -0.15 -16.76 -14.38
CA PRO A 3 0.74 -16.05 -15.30
C PRO A 3 0.58 -14.54 -15.16
N LEU A 4 1.65 -13.85 -14.77
CA LEU A 4 1.68 -12.40 -14.68
C LEU A 4 2.18 -11.80 -16.00
N HIS A 5 1.44 -10.85 -16.56
CA HIS A 5 1.85 -10.17 -17.78
C HIS A 5 3.11 -9.31 -17.56
N GLN A 6 3.94 -9.21 -18.59
CA GLN A 6 5.12 -8.35 -18.56
C GLN A 6 4.70 -6.88 -18.42
N ARG A 7 5.39 -6.15 -17.54
CA ARG A 7 5.13 -4.72 -17.35
C ARG A 7 5.85 -3.91 -18.44
N PRO A 8 5.25 -2.81 -18.94
CA PRO A 8 5.92 -1.88 -19.84
C PRO A 8 6.90 -0.99 -19.05
N GLU A 9 7.93 -1.60 -18.46
CA GLU A 9 9.01 -0.93 -17.72
C GLU A 9 10.35 -1.45 -18.21
N ASP A 10 11.35 -0.58 -18.28
CA ASP A 10 12.72 -0.94 -18.65
C ASP A 10 13.29 -1.92 -17.60
N ALA A 11 13.82 -3.05 -18.08
CA ALA A 11 14.37 -4.10 -17.24
C ALA A 11 15.54 -3.61 -16.36
N ASP A 12 16.21 -2.53 -16.77
CA ASP A 12 17.33 -1.94 -16.04
C ASP A 12 16.92 -1.33 -14.69
N TYR A 13 15.65 -1.00 -14.49
CA TYR A 13 15.16 -0.45 -13.21
C TYR A 13 15.46 -1.43 -12.07
N ASN A 14 15.25 -2.73 -12.32
CA ASN A 14 15.41 -3.78 -11.32
C ASN A 14 16.87 -4.21 -11.11
N LYS A 15 17.84 -3.59 -11.81
CA LYS A 15 19.27 -3.72 -11.48
C LYS A 15 19.63 -2.95 -10.21
N ASN A 16 18.82 -1.96 -9.81
CA ASN A 16 18.95 -1.27 -8.53
C ASN A 16 18.19 -2.03 -7.43
N TYR A 17 18.83 -2.32 -6.29
CA TYR A 17 18.19 -3.18 -5.27
C TYR A 17 17.04 -2.51 -4.51
N VAL A 18 16.97 -1.18 -4.40
CA VAL A 18 15.82 -0.49 -3.79
C VAL A 18 14.61 -0.57 -4.72
N LEU A 19 14.82 -0.29 -6.01
CA LEU A 19 13.78 -0.47 -7.02
C LEU A 19 13.37 -1.93 -7.17
N TYR A 20 14.29 -2.88 -7.00
CA TYR A 20 13.98 -4.31 -7.02
C TYR A 20 12.93 -4.67 -5.96
N TRP A 21 13.16 -4.32 -4.69
CA TRP A 21 12.21 -4.66 -3.61
C TRP A 21 10.89 -3.92 -3.72
N ASN A 22 10.89 -2.69 -4.23
CA ASN A 22 9.65 -2.02 -4.61
C ASN A 22 8.90 -2.81 -5.69
N HIS A 23 9.59 -3.28 -6.72
CA HIS A 23 8.98 -4.09 -7.78
C HIS A 23 8.34 -5.35 -7.21
N VAL A 24 9.05 -6.11 -6.37
CA VAL A 24 8.52 -7.33 -5.73
C VAL A 24 7.21 -7.03 -4.99
N ALA A 25 7.16 -5.92 -4.23
CA ALA A 25 5.93 -5.50 -3.55
C ALA A 25 4.78 -5.22 -4.54
N LEU A 26 5.05 -4.53 -5.66
CA LEU A 26 4.02 -4.25 -6.68
C LEU A 26 3.51 -5.53 -7.38
N GLU A 27 4.36 -6.55 -7.47
CA GLU A 27 3.98 -7.86 -8.02
C GLU A 27 3.07 -8.62 -7.07
N LEU A 28 3.39 -8.62 -5.78
CA LEU A 28 2.53 -9.17 -4.73
C LEU A 28 1.19 -8.43 -4.66
N VAL A 29 1.17 -7.10 -4.80
CA VAL A 29 -0.07 -6.30 -4.85
C VAL A 29 -0.98 -6.78 -5.98
N ARG A 30 -0.49 -6.89 -7.23
CA ARG A 30 -1.35 -7.32 -8.33
C ARG A 30 -1.78 -8.79 -8.21
N LEU A 31 -0.90 -9.66 -7.74
CA LEU A 31 -1.22 -11.08 -7.56
C LEU A 31 -2.32 -11.24 -6.51
N THR A 32 -2.13 -10.63 -5.33
CA THR A 32 -3.10 -10.73 -4.23
C THR A 32 -4.47 -10.18 -4.60
N HIS A 33 -4.56 -9.11 -5.40
CA HIS A 33 -5.85 -8.59 -5.89
C HIS A 33 -6.45 -9.38 -7.06
N THR A 34 -5.73 -10.38 -7.59
CA THR A 34 -6.29 -11.34 -8.56
C THR A 34 -6.95 -12.51 -7.86
N GLU A 35 -6.47 -12.84 -6.66
CA GLU A 35 -7.00 -13.91 -5.84
C GLU A 35 -8.24 -13.42 -5.08
N ILE A 36 -9.30 -14.24 -5.07
CA ILE A 36 -10.60 -13.89 -4.47
C ILE A 36 -10.49 -13.74 -2.93
N ALA A 37 -9.47 -14.35 -2.32
CA ALA A 37 -9.22 -14.41 -0.89
C ALA A 37 -7.81 -13.88 -0.55
N SER A 38 -7.62 -12.57 -0.65
CA SER A 38 -6.29 -11.93 -0.71
C SER A 38 -5.64 -11.63 0.65
N GLY A 39 -6.36 -11.82 1.76
CA GLY A 39 -5.83 -11.67 3.12
C GLY A 39 -5.84 -10.25 3.67
N ALA A 40 -4.85 -9.92 4.52
CA ALA A 40 -4.83 -8.71 5.35
C ALA A 40 -4.46 -7.43 4.58
N VAL A 41 -3.74 -7.54 3.45
CA VAL A 41 -3.35 -6.40 2.61
C VAL A 41 -4.25 -6.35 1.38
N ASN A 42 -5.49 -5.90 1.60
CA ASN A 42 -6.49 -5.78 0.55
C ASN A 42 -7.03 -4.34 0.49
N GLY A 43 -7.21 -3.82 -0.71
CA GLY A 43 -7.74 -2.49 -0.97
C GLY A 43 -6.74 -1.34 -0.77
N PRO A 44 -7.11 -0.11 -1.18
CA PRO A 44 -6.20 1.02 -1.22
C PRO A 44 -5.50 1.36 0.11
N PRO A 45 -6.20 1.60 1.25
CA PRO A 45 -5.53 2.08 2.46
C PRO A 45 -4.49 1.09 3.01
N LEU A 46 -4.75 -0.21 2.89
CA LEU A 46 -3.87 -1.25 3.44
C LEU A 46 -2.66 -1.52 2.55
N VAL A 47 -2.80 -1.41 1.23
CA VAL A 47 -1.65 -1.45 0.32
C VAL A 47 -0.77 -0.21 0.51
N ALA A 48 -1.36 0.97 0.70
CA ALA A 48 -0.60 2.19 0.99
C ALA A 48 0.23 2.02 2.27
N ARG A 49 -0.41 1.49 3.33
CA ARG A 49 0.26 1.18 4.59
C ARG A 49 1.41 0.19 4.42
N MET A 50 1.18 -0.93 3.74
CA MET A 50 2.22 -1.95 3.52
C MET A 50 3.42 -1.36 2.77
N LEU A 51 3.19 -0.58 1.70
CA LEU A 51 4.28 0.08 0.98
C LEU A 51 5.02 1.11 1.84
N GLY A 52 4.30 1.82 2.72
CA GLY A 52 4.88 2.74 3.70
C GLY A 52 5.77 2.02 4.70
N ILE A 53 5.30 0.92 5.30
CA ILE A 53 6.09 0.10 6.23
C ILE A 53 7.32 -0.47 5.53
N LEU A 54 7.16 -1.02 4.33
CA LEU A 54 8.25 -1.58 3.53
C LEU A 54 9.36 -0.56 3.32
N HIS A 55 8.99 0.64 2.84
CA HIS A 55 9.99 1.63 2.48
C HIS A 55 10.57 2.38 3.67
N LEU A 56 9.86 2.50 4.79
CA LEU A 56 10.46 2.95 6.05
C LEU A 56 11.47 1.92 6.58
N ALA A 57 11.19 0.62 6.48
CA ALA A 57 12.13 -0.42 6.88
C ALA A 57 13.38 -0.45 6.00
N ILE A 58 13.21 -0.36 4.67
CA ILE A 58 14.31 -0.23 3.70
C ILE A 58 15.15 1.02 3.99
N HIS A 59 14.49 2.15 4.23
CA HIS A 59 15.15 3.41 4.55
C HIS A 59 16.04 3.28 5.79
N ASP A 60 15.50 2.76 6.90
CA ASP A 60 16.27 2.65 8.14
C ASP A 60 17.39 1.62 8.05
N ALA A 61 17.15 0.48 7.39
CA ALA A 61 18.18 -0.51 7.17
C ALA A 61 19.33 0.04 6.31
N PHE A 62 19.03 0.91 5.33
CA PHE A 62 20.04 1.53 4.48
C PHE A 62 20.78 2.69 5.18
N PHE A 63 20.05 3.67 5.70
CA PHE A 63 20.61 4.91 6.27
C PHE A 63 21.27 4.72 7.63
N ALA A 64 20.96 3.64 8.35
CA ALA A 64 21.75 3.24 9.51
C ALA A 64 23.21 2.91 9.14
N LEU A 65 23.44 2.36 7.93
CA LEU A 65 24.78 2.01 7.43
C LEU A 65 25.41 3.12 6.58
N HIS A 66 24.59 4.04 6.04
CA HIS A 66 25.01 5.10 5.12
C HIS A 66 24.67 6.48 5.68
N ASN A 67 25.50 6.97 6.60
CA ASN A 67 25.31 8.30 7.19
C ASN A 67 25.38 9.38 6.11
N THR A 68 24.23 9.97 5.78
CA THR A 68 24.09 11.00 4.76
C THR A 68 23.67 12.30 5.44
N ALA A 69 24.43 13.38 5.23
CA ALA A 69 24.17 14.66 5.88
C ALA A 69 22.73 15.13 5.63
N GLY A 70 21.99 15.41 6.71
CA GLY A 70 20.61 15.88 6.65
C GLY A 70 19.55 14.78 6.51
N ILE A 71 19.93 13.50 6.43
CA ILE A 71 19.00 12.37 6.40
C ILE A 71 19.23 11.50 7.64
N GLY A 72 18.28 11.53 8.58
CA GLY A 72 18.25 10.64 9.73
C GLY A 72 17.35 9.42 9.48
N THR A 73 17.52 8.37 10.28
CA THR A 73 16.61 7.22 10.33
C THR A 73 15.27 7.59 10.96
N TYR A 74 14.22 6.87 10.61
CA TYR A 74 12.86 7.03 11.14
C TYR A 74 12.77 6.54 12.60
N LEU A 75 13.29 5.34 12.88
CA LEU A 75 13.55 4.87 14.23
C LEU A 75 14.87 5.44 14.74
N SER A 76 14.99 5.59 16.06
CA SER A 76 16.20 6.17 16.68
C SER A 76 16.88 5.17 17.60
N PRO A 77 18.22 5.00 17.54
CA PRO A 77 18.94 4.14 18.48
C PRO A 77 18.89 4.69 19.93
N MET A 78 18.58 5.97 20.09
CA MET A 78 18.48 6.63 21.40
C MET A 78 17.11 6.48 22.07
N GLN A 79 16.11 6.00 21.34
CA GLN A 79 14.76 5.82 21.88
C GLN A 79 14.58 4.44 22.52
N SER A 80 13.55 4.30 23.35
CA SER A 80 13.12 3.01 23.89
C SER A 80 12.15 2.31 22.92
N ALA A 81 11.95 1.00 23.12
CA ALA A 81 10.89 0.30 22.42
C ALA A 81 9.53 1.01 22.62
N PRO A 82 8.64 1.06 21.60
CA PRO A 82 8.77 0.44 20.28
C PRO A 82 9.50 1.28 19.22
N TYR A 83 10.06 2.46 19.56
CA TYR A 83 10.66 3.38 18.58
C TYR A 83 12.19 3.25 18.44
N ARG A 84 12.78 2.27 19.13
CA ARG A 84 14.22 2.01 19.10
C ARG A 84 14.64 1.38 17.77
N LEU A 85 15.63 1.98 17.10
CA LEU A 85 16.33 1.34 15.99
C LEU A 85 17.21 0.19 16.53
N PRO A 86 17.18 -1.00 15.91
CA PRO A 86 18.09 -2.10 16.27
C PRO A 86 19.56 -1.69 16.20
N ASP A 87 20.40 -2.33 17.02
CA ASP A 87 21.83 -2.07 17.04
C ASP A 87 22.49 -2.64 15.78
N ILE A 88 23.36 -1.85 15.13
CA ILE A 88 24.00 -2.19 13.85
C ILE A 88 24.97 -3.38 13.97
N LEU A 89 25.62 -3.53 15.14
CA LEU A 89 26.68 -4.50 15.39
C LEU A 89 27.77 -4.41 14.29
N ASP A 90 28.04 -5.51 13.58
CA ASP A 90 29.06 -5.60 12.51
C ASP A 90 28.46 -5.46 11.08
N ALA A 91 27.25 -4.91 10.95
CA ALA A 91 26.62 -4.71 9.64
C ALA A 91 27.30 -3.56 8.85
N HIS A 92 27.52 -3.76 7.55
CA HIS A 92 28.20 -2.81 6.67
C HIS A 92 27.80 -2.91 5.19
N ASP A 93 26.89 -3.82 4.83
CA ASP A 93 26.41 -4.02 3.45
C ASP A 93 24.94 -3.58 3.33
N GLY A 94 24.74 -2.40 2.71
CA GLY A 94 23.41 -1.83 2.51
C GLY A 94 22.49 -2.68 1.65
N LYS A 95 23.02 -3.43 0.67
CA LYS A 95 22.22 -4.29 -0.20
C LYS A 95 21.63 -5.45 0.59
N GLN A 96 22.44 -6.08 1.45
CA GLN A 96 21.99 -7.18 2.31
C GLN A 96 21.04 -6.69 3.41
N ALA A 97 21.32 -5.53 4.03
CA ALA A 97 20.43 -4.93 5.02
C ALA A 97 19.05 -4.57 4.43
N VAL A 98 19.02 -3.99 3.23
CA VAL A 98 17.76 -3.70 2.52
C VAL A 98 17.02 -4.98 2.17
N ALA A 99 17.71 -6.03 1.71
CA ALA A 99 17.08 -7.32 1.45
C ALA A 99 16.46 -7.95 2.71
N GLY A 100 17.20 -7.97 3.82
CA GLY A 100 16.70 -8.48 5.09
C GLY A 100 15.45 -7.72 5.57
N ALA A 101 15.45 -6.40 5.48
CA ALA A 101 14.30 -5.58 5.86
C ALA A 101 13.09 -5.81 4.94
N ALA A 102 13.31 -5.81 3.63
CA ALA A 102 12.25 -5.96 2.63
C ALA A 102 11.59 -7.34 2.70
N ILE A 103 12.39 -8.41 2.75
CA ILE A 103 11.89 -9.79 2.85
C ILE A 103 11.06 -9.95 4.12
N THR A 104 11.56 -9.48 5.27
CA THR A 104 10.84 -9.55 6.55
C THR A 104 9.46 -8.89 6.47
N VAL A 105 9.39 -7.68 5.92
CA VAL A 105 8.11 -6.98 5.77
C VAL A 105 7.18 -7.70 4.81
N LEU A 106 7.68 -8.16 3.66
CA LEU A 106 6.85 -8.82 2.66
C LEU A 106 6.35 -10.19 3.15
N GLU A 107 7.18 -10.96 3.84
CA GLU A 107 6.78 -12.24 4.44
C GLU A 107 5.69 -12.04 5.51
N ASP A 108 5.87 -11.07 6.42
CA ASP A 108 4.86 -10.77 7.44
C ASP A 108 3.53 -10.31 6.82
N GLN A 109 3.59 -9.34 5.90
CA GLN A 109 2.39 -8.71 5.35
C GLN A 109 1.64 -9.62 4.38
N TYR A 110 2.35 -10.51 3.68
CA TYR A 110 1.73 -11.37 2.66
C TYR A 110 1.65 -12.84 3.01
N LEU A 111 2.48 -13.42 3.88
CA LEU A 111 2.49 -14.88 4.11
C LEU A 111 1.88 -15.31 5.45
N VAL A 112 1.58 -14.36 6.34
CA VAL A 112 0.89 -14.66 7.60
C VAL A 112 -0.54 -15.15 7.31
N SER A 113 -0.90 -16.30 7.89
CA SER A 113 -2.23 -16.92 7.77
C SER A 113 -3.33 -15.95 8.18
N HIS A 114 -4.38 -15.81 7.36
CA HIS A 114 -5.51 -14.92 7.63
C HIS A 114 -6.84 -15.65 7.35
N PRO A 115 -7.90 -15.48 8.16
CA PRO A 115 -9.18 -16.20 7.96
C PRO A 115 -9.84 -15.94 6.60
N SER A 116 -9.57 -14.78 6.01
CA SER A 116 -10.05 -14.38 4.67
C SER A 116 -9.07 -14.71 3.55
N LYS A 117 -8.05 -15.55 3.80
CA LYS A 117 -7.03 -15.95 2.83
C LYS A 117 -7.06 -17.45 2.62
N SER A 118 -7.12 -17.90 1.36
CA SER A 118 -7.07 -19.32 1.03
C SER A 118 -5.64 -19.85 1.05
N PHE A 119 -5.49 -21.17 1.26
CA PHE A 119 -4.21 -21.87 1.13
C PHE A 119 -3.58 -21.63 -0.25
N TYR A 120 -4.40 -21.71 -1.31
CA TYR A 120 -3.95 -21.49 -2.68
C TYR A 120 -3.40 -20.07 -2.90
N ALA A 121 -4.10 -19.04 -2.42
CA ALA A 121 -3.64 -17.66 -2.50
C ALA A 121 -2.35 -17.45 -1.68
N ASN A 122 -2.19 -18.19 -0.57
CA ASN A 122 -0.95 -18.17 0.21
C ASN A 122 0.22 -18.81 -0.53
N ASP A 123 0.02 -20.02 -1.06
CA ASP A 123 1.00 -20.76 -1.84
C ASP A 123 1.45 -19.97 -3.08
N GLN A 124 0.53 -19.31 -3.79
CA GLN A 124 0.87 -18.44 -4.92
C GLN A 124 1.78 -17.26 -4.51
N ALA A 125 1.42 -16.55 -3.44
CA ALA A 125 2.21 -15.42 -2.94
C ALA A 125 3.60 -15.88 -2.45
N GLU A 126 3.65 -17.03 -1.77
CA GLU A 126 4.88 -17.64 -1.28
C GLU A 126 5.79 -18.05 -2.44
N GLN A 127 5.27 -18.75 -3.46
CA GLN A 127 6.04 -19.14 -4.64
C GLN A 127 6.59 -17.93 -5.39
N LEU A 128 5.78 -16.87 -5.56
CA LEU A 128 6.22 -15.64 -6.22
C LEU A 128 7.33 -14.95 -5.43
N LEU A 129 7.17 -14.77 -4.12
CA LEU A 129 8.18 -14.15 -3.28
C LEU A 129 9.47 -14.99 -3.23
N ARG A 130 9.36 -16.31 -3.10
CA ARG A 130 10.50 -17.23 -3.14
C ARG A 130 11.27 -17.14 -4.46
N GLN A 131 10.58 -17.00 -5.60
CA GLN A 131 11.22 -16.81 -6.90
C GLN A 131 12.07 -15.53 -6.92
N TYR A 132 11.53 -14.41 -6.43
CA TYR A 132 12.27 -13.16 -6.33
C TYR A 132 13.42 -13.21 -5.31
N ILE A 133 13.24 -13.89 -4.17
CA ILE A 133 14.33 -14.09 -3.20
C ILE A 133 15.46 -14.91 -3.82
N THR A 134 15.11 -15.99 -4.53
CA THR A 134 16.08 -16.86 -5.21
C THR A 134 16.84 -16.10 -6.29
N THR A 135 16.14 -15.27 -7.06
CA THR A 135 16.75 -14.45 -8.12
C THR A 135 17.67 -13.38 -7.54
N PHE A 136 17.30 -12.78 -6.41
CA PHE A 136 18.14 -11.78 -5.73
C PHE A 136 19.36 -12.40 -5.05
N ALA A 137 19.23 -13.65 -4.57
CA ALA A 137 20.24 -14.44 -3.87
C ALA A 137 20.89 -13.69 -2.68
N PRO A 138 20.12 -13.31 -1.63
CA PRO A 138 20.68 -12.64 -0.46
C PRO A 138 21.57 -13.58 0.36
N ASP A 139 22.62 -13.02 0.99
CA ASP A 139 23.41 -13.73 2.00
C ASP A 139 22.72 -13.60 3.36
N THR A 140 21.86 -14.56 3.67
CA THR A 140 21.06 -14.61 4.90
C THR A 140 21.90 -14.84 6.17
N LEU A 141 23.17 -15.23 6.02
CA LEU A 141 24.09 -15.42 7.13
C LEU A 141 24.87 -14.14 7.47
N SER A 142 24.91 -13.17 6.56
CA SER A 142 25.60 -11.89 6.79
C SER A 142 25.02 -11.11 7.99
N SER A 143 25.90 -10.42 8.71
CA SER A 143 25.51 -9.49 9.79
C SER A 143 24.53 -8.43 9.27
N SER A 144 24.73 -7.96 8.04
CA SER A 144 23.92 -6.93 7.41
C SER A 144 22.51 -7.40 7.10
N TYR A 145 22.33 -8.61 6.55
CA TYR A 145 20.99 -9.19 6.36
C TYR A 145 20.23 -9.33 7.67
N ARG A 146 20.89 -9.85 8.72
CA ARG A 146 20.29 -10.02 10.05
C ARG A 146 19.92 -8.69 10.70
N PHE A 147 20.77 -7.68 10.54
CA PHE A 147 20.45 -6.31 10.95
C PHE A 147 19.19 -5.81 10.24
N GLY A 148 19.14 -5.92 8.91
CA GLY A 148 17.95 -5.58 8.12
C GLY A 148 16.69 -6.30 8.58
N TYR A 149 16.79 -7.60 8.85
CA TYR A 149 15.70 -8.42 9.39
C TYR A 149 15.15 -7.87 10.71
N GLU A 150 16.03 -7.49 11.65
CA GLU A 150 15.60 -6.87 12.91
C GLU A 150 15.00 -5.48 12.71
N VAL A 151 15.48 -4.69 11.75
CA VAL A 151 14.85 -3.40 11.38
C VAL A 151 13.44 -3.63 10.84
N GLY A 152 13.25 -4.60 9.94
CA GLY A 152 11.95 -4.99 9.42
C GLY A 152 10.98 -5.37 10.54
N LYS A 153 11.41 -6.21 11.49
CA LYS A 153 10.61 -6.57 12.67
C LYS A 153 10.27 -5.39 13.56
N ALA A 154 11.21 -4.47 13.81
CA ALA A 154 10.97 -3.28 14.61
C ALA A 154 9.91 -2.39 13.95
N MET A 155 10.00 -2.20 12.64
CA MET A 155 9.03 -1.41 11.86
C MET A 155 7.63 -2.05 11.87
N LEU A 156 7.55 -3.37 11.65
CA LEU A 156 6.29 -4.12 11.73
C LEU A 156 5.68 -4.05 13.13
N LYS A 157 6.47 -4.26 14.18
CA LYS A 157 5.99 -4.16 15.57
C LYS A 157 5.41 -2.78 15.87
N LEU A 158 5.97 -1.74 15.27
CA LEU A 158 5.54 -0.36 15.47
C LEU A 158 4.29 -0.01 14.66
N LEU A 159 4.18 -0.48 13.41
CA LEU A 159 3.26 0.07 12.41
C LEU A 159 2.30 -0.97 11.80
N ALA A 160 2.58 -2.27 11.83
CA ALA A 160 1.64 -3.26 11.30
C ALA A 160 0.35 -3.28 12.13
N ILE A 161 -0.78 -3.48 11.46
CA ILE A 161 -2.06 -3.72 12.14
C ILE A 161 -2.08 -5.19 12.53
N LYS A 162 -2.27 -5.48 13.81
CA LYS A 162 -2.31 -6.86 14.30
C LYS A 162 -3.66 -7.50 14.02
N GLN A 163 -3.71 -8.82 13.90
CA GLN A 163 -4.95 -9.55 13.58
C GLN A 163 -6.06 -9.37 14.63
N ASP A 164 -5.69 -9.15 15.88
CA ASP A 164 -6.62 -8.89 16.98
C ASP A 164 -7.12 -7.44 16.99
N GLU A 165 -6.38 -6.50 16.42
CA GLU A 165 -6.77 -5.09 16.32
C GLU A 165 -7.98 -4.92 15.39
N SER A 166 -8.91 -4.03 15.79
CA SER A 166 -10.13 -3.74 15.03
C SER A 166 -9.86 -3.03 13.70
N GLY A 167 -8.63 -2.59 13.44
CA GLY A 167 -8.31 -1.53 12.47
C GLY A 167 -8.85 -1.76 11.06
N THR A 168 -8.99 -3.00 10.62
CA THR A 168 -9.48 -3.36 9.27
C THR A 168 -10.81 -4.10 9.28
N LYS A 169 -11.32 -4.45 10.47
CA LYS A 169 -12.55 -5.23 10.64
C LYS A 169 -13.77 -4.34 10.38
N GLN A 170 -14.77 -4.92 9.74
CA GLN A 170 -16.08 -4.28 9.56
C GLN A 170 -17.07 -4.62 10.69
N ASP A 171 -16.65 -5.44 11.65
CA ASP A 171 -17.53 -5.95 12.71
C ASP A 171 -18.17 -4.80 13.50
N GLY A 172 -19.50 -4.82 13.62
CA GLY A 172 -20.26 -3.77 14.30
C GLY A 172 -20.55 -2.53 13.46
N TYR A 173 -20.00 -2.39 12.24
CA TYR A 173 -20.41 -1.34 11.32
C TYR A 173 -21.70 -1.72 10.57
N MET A 174 -22.69 -0.84 10.61
CA MET A 174 -23.92 -0.97 9.80
C MET A 174 -24.27 0.38 9.16
N PRO A 175 -24.35 0.47 7.82
CA PRO A 175 -24.77 1.70 7.16
C PRO A 175 -26.22 2.02 7.47
N ARG A 176 -26.53 3.30 7.64
CA ARG A 176 -27.89 3.79 7.93
C ARG A 176 -28.52 4.34 6.67
N GLN A 177 -29.73 3.89 6.36
CA GLN A 177 -30.51 4.46 5.26
C GLN A 177 -30.89 5.91 5.55
N GLY A 178 -30.92 6.73 4.50
CA GLY A 178 -31.34 8.13 4.57
C GLY A 178 -30.74 8.94 3.43
N GLN A 179 -31.33 10.11 3.19
CA GLN A 179 -30.77 11.06 2.24
C GLN A 179 -29.34 11.44 2.66
N TYR A 180 -28.44 11.51 1.67
CA TYR A 180 -27.00 11.82 1.86
C TYR A 180 -26.20 10.83 2.69
N ARG A 181 -26.76 9.66 3.04
CA ARG A 181 -26.05 8.62 3.80
C ARG A 181 -25.52 7.54 2.87
N PHE A 182 -24.27 7.15 3.08
CA PHE A 182 -23.71 5.98 2.40
C PHE A 182 -24.56 4.74 2.68
N PHE A 183 -24.84 3.99 1.62
CA PHE A 183 -25.49 2.69 1.65
C PHE A 183 -24.89 1.80 0.57
N GLN A 184 -25.28 0.52 0.54
CA GLN A 184 -24.78 -0.43 -0.44
C GLN A 184 -25.17 0.00 -1.87
N ASP A 185 -24.22 -0.13 -2.80
CA ASP A 185 -24.43 0.13 -4.22
C ASP A 185 -25.59 -0.73 -4.74
N PRO A 186 -26.65 -0.14 -5.34
CA PRO A 186 -27.79 -0.91 -5.84
C PRO A 186 -27.42 -1.90 -6.95
N THR A 187 -26.31 -1.70 -7.66
CA THR A 187 -25.82 -2.63 -8.70
C THR A 187 -25.01 -3.79 -8.12
N ASN A 188 -24.47 -3.64 -6.90
CA ASN A 188 -23.72 -4.66 -6.18
C ASN A 188 -24.14 -4.69 -4.68
N PRO A 189 -25.42 -4.94 -4.37
CA PRO A 189 -25.96 -4.73 -3.02
C PRO A 189 -25.47 -5.76 -1.99
N VAL A 190 -24.92 -6.87 -2.48
CA VAL A 190 -24.37 -7.98 -1.71
C VAL A 190 -23.31 -8.69 -2.54
N VAL A 191 -22.27 -9.17 -1.89
CA VAL A 191 -21.24 -10.04 -2.48
C VAL A 191 -21.46 -11.46 -2.03
N VAL A 192 -21.34 -12.42 -2.94
CA VAL A 192 -21.45 -13.85 -2.62
C VAL A 192 -20.05 -14.43 -2.49
N SER A 193 -19.74 -15.00 -1.33
CA SER A 193 -18.42 -15.60 -1.03
C SER A 193 -18.60 -17.05 -0.57
N PRO A 194 -17.65 -17.96 -0.87
CA PRO A 194 -17.62 -19.27 -0.21
C PRO A 194 -17.53 -19.13 1.32
N VAL A 195 -18.15 -20.07 2.02
CA VAL A 195 -18.04 -20.19 3.48
C VAL A 195 -16.64 -20.68 3.85
N ASP A 196 -16.12 -21.68 3.14
CA ASP A 196 -14.72 -22.10 3.25
C ASP A 196 -13.90 -21.49 2.11
N GLN A 197 -12.95 -20.62 2.44
CA GLN A 197 -12.09 -19.97 1.42
C GLN A 197 -11.16 -20.96 0.71
N ASN A 198 -10.94 -22.16 1.28
CA ASN A 198 -10.13 -23.21 0.66
C ASN A 198 -10.93 -24.10 -0.28
N ASP A 199 -12.26 -24.06 -0.20
CA ASP A 199 -13.15 -24.82 -1.07
C ASP A 199 -14.08 -23.85 -1.83
N PRO A 200 -13.73 -23.47 -3.07
CA PRO A 200 -14.55 -22.58 -3.88
C PRO A 200 -15.89 -23.22 -4.26
N ASP A 201 -16.12 -24.51 -4.08
CA ASP A 201 -17.40 -25.16 -4.31
C ASP A 201 -18.23 -25.31 -3.01
N SER A 202 -17.67 -24.89 -1.87
CA SER A 202 -18.39 -24.86 -0.60
C SER A 202 -19.64 -23.99 -0.66
N PRO A 203 -20.62 -24.23 0.24
CA PRO A 203 -21.80 -23.38 0.36
C PRO A 203 -21.43 -21.90 0.41
N LYS A 204 -22.23 -21.07 -0.22
CA LYS A 204 -21.97 -19.63 -0.31
C LYS A 204 -22.71 -18.87 0.77
N ARG A 205 -22.13 -17.75 1.21
CA ARG A 205 -22.76 -16.76 2.08
C ARG A 205 -22.84 -15.41 1.40
N ALA A 206 -23.91 -14.69 1.69
CA ALA A 206 -24.12 -13.32 1.24
C ALA A 206 -23.48 -12.35 2.24
N LEU A 207 -22.65 -11.43 1.76
CA LEU A 207 -21.90 -10.46 2.56
C LEU A 207 -22.23 -9.04 2.10
N ARG A 208 -22.53 -8.15 3.03
CA ARG A 208 -22.51 -6.71 2.79
C ARG A 208 -21.14 -6.20 3.22
N VAL A 209 -20.37 -5.70 2.26
CA VAL A 209 -18.99 -5.30 2.51
C VAL A 209 -18.97 -3.80 2.80
N ALA A 210 -18.30 -3.41 3.88
CA ALA A 210 -17.86 -2.06 4.15
C ALA A 210 -16.34 -2.11 4.32
N HIS A 211 -15.61 -1.43 3.44
CA HIS A 211 -14.16 -1.53 3.45
C HIS A 211 -13.57 -0.69 4.59
N ALA A 212 -12.94 -1.37 5.56
CA ALA A 212 -12.14 -0.78 6.62
C ALA A 212 -12.79 0.44 7.35
N PRO A 213 -14.05 0.36 7.81
CA PRO A 213 -14.83 1.52 8.27
C PRO A 213 -14.29 2.20 9.53
N PHE A 214 -13.40 1.55 10.28
CA PHE A 214 -12.77 2.09 11.49
C PHE A 214 -11.29 2.42 11.31
N TYR A 215 -10.73 2.19 10.12
CA TYR A 215 -9.29 2.29 9.86
C TYR A 215 -8.74 3.68 10.14
N GLY A 216 -9.31 4.71 9.51
CA GLY A 216 -8.84 6.09 9.67
C GLY A 216 -8.91 6.60 11.11
N MET A 217 -9.82 6.06 11.93
CA MET A 217 -9.95 6.45 13.34
C MET A 217 -8.92 5.75 14.23
N THR A 218 -8.63 4.47 13.98
CA THR A 218 -7.91 3.61 14.92
C THR A 218 -6.48 3.29 14.52
N ALA A 219 -6.17 3.32 13.22
CA ALA A 219 -4.86 2.97 12.73
C ALA A 219 -3.81 3.99 13.18
N LYS A 220 -2.65 3.49 13.57
CA LYS A 220 -1.49 4.33 13.87
C LYS A 220 -1.03 5.04 12.60
N ARG A 221 -0.85 6.36 12.68
CA ARG A 221 -0.26 7.19 11.61
C ARG A 221 1.22 6.83 11.45
N LEU A 222 1.77 7.02 10.25
CA LEU A 222 3.15 6.68 9.93
C LEU A 222 4.08 7.87 10.20
N ALA A 223 3.88 9.01 9.54
CA ALA A 223 4.80 10.13 9.59
C ALA A 223 4.16 11.46 9.99
N VAL A 224 2.84 11.61 9.80
CA VAL A 224 2.09 12.79 10.24
C VAL A 224 2.27 12.99 11.74
N GLN A 225 2.71 14.19 12.12
CA GLN A 225 2.75 14.61 13.51
C GLN A 225 1.33 14.94 13.95
N HIS A 226 0.91 14.51 15.14
CA HIS A 226 -0.41 14.87 15.69
C HIS A 226 -0.44 16.28 16.26
N ARG A 227 0.74 16.84 16.57
CA ARG A 227 0.94 18.22 16.97
C ARG A 227 2.25 18.77 16.46
N ILE A 228 2.25 20.06 16.11
CA ILE A 228 3.46 20.86 15.96
C ILE A 228 3.37 21.97 17.01
N GLY A 229 4.23 21.91 18.03
CA GLY A 229 4.05 22.74 19.23
C GLY A 229 2.76 22.40 19.97
N ASN A 230 1.89 23.39 20.17
CA ASN A 230 0.59 23.21 20.85
C ASN A 230 -0.57 22.97 19.89
N ASP A 231 -0.38 23.04 18.57
CA ASP A 231 -1.47 22.95 17.61
C ASP A 231 -1.72 21.50 17.21
N ARG A 232 -2.99 21.09 17.13
CA ARG A 232 -3.35 19.78 16.55
C ARG A 232 -3.19 19.86 15.04
N THR A 233 -2.55 18.85 14.48
CA THR A 233 -2.28 18.73 13.04
C THR A 233 -2.99 17.53 12.43
N GLU A 234 -4.13 17.12 13.01
CA GLU A 234 -5.03 16.19 12.33
C GLU A 234 -5.60 16.87 11.08
N HIS A 235 -5.57 16.15 9.96
CA HIS A 235 -6.12 16.64 8.71
C HIS A 235 -7.64 16.46 8.75
N ILE A 236 -8.36 17.56 8.57
CA ILE A 236 -9.82 17.61 8.57
C ILE A 236 -10.25 18.29 7.26
N ILE A 237 -11.27 17.72 6.61
CA ILE A 237 -11.90 18.33 5.44
C ILE A 237 -13.15 19.11 5.88
N THR A 238 -13.52 20.11 5.09
CA THR A 238 -14.78 20.84 5.30
C THR A 238 -15.98 19.89 5.14
N ASP A 239 -17.09 20.24 5.78
CA ASP A 239 -18.35 19.55 5.59
C ASP A 239 -18.73 19.52 4.09
N PRO A 240 -19.34 18.43 3.60
CA PRO A 240 -19.84 18.37 2.23
C PRO A 240 -20.99 19.38 2.03
N PRO A 241 -21.32 19.76 0.77
CA PRO A 241 -22.33 20.80 0.50
C PRO A 241 -23.68 20.59 1.20
N VAL A 242 -24.08 19.33 1.41
CA VAL A 242 -25.31 18.94 2.12
C VAL A 242 -25.11 17.66 2.91
N GLY A 243 -26.00 17.39 3.87
CA GLY A 243 -26.06 16.12 4.61
C GLY A 243 -25.30 16.12 5.95
N PHE A 244 -24.69 17.26 6.30
CA PHE A 244 -24.04 17.49 7.58
C PHE A 244 -24.43 18.87 8.15
N GLY A 245 -23.47 19.72 8.58
CA GLY A 245 -23.75 21.07 9.08
C GLY A 245 -24.11 22.09 8.00
N GLU A 246 -23.71 21.84 6.76
CA GLU A 246 -23.90 22.73 5.61
C GLU A 246 -25.21 22.45 4.83
N GLY A 247 -25.72 23.49 4.17
CA GLY A 247 -27.00 23.50 3.46
C GLY A 247 -26.95 24.10 2.05
N ASP A 248 -25.82 23.97 1.36
CA ASP A 248 -25.63 24.47 -0.01
C ASP A 248 -26.27 23.54 -1.05
N VAL A 249 -27.59 23.67 -1.17
CA VAL A 249 -28.40 22.91 -2.13
C VAL A 249 -28.06 23.30 -3.58
N ALA A 250 -27.63 24.53 -3.83
CA ALA A 250 -27.31 24.98 -5.18
C ALA A 250 -26.07 24.26 -5.71
N GLU A 251 -24.99 24.22 -4.92
CA GLU A 251 -23.79 23.45 -5.21
C GLU A 251 -24.11 21.96 -5.36
N TYR A 252 -24.90 21.38 -4.43
CA TYR A 252 -25.28 19.97 -4.51
C TYR A 252 -26.02 19.62 -5.81
N VAL A 253 -26.97 20.47 -6.23
CA VAL A 253 -27.73 20.26 -7.47
C VAL A 253 -26.85 20.41 -8.70
N ASP A 254 -25.90 21.34 -8.70
CA ASP A 254 -24.96 21.49 -9.82
C ASP A 254 -24.01 20.29 -9.92
N ALA A 255 -23.44 19.86 -8.79
CA ALA A 255 -22.62 18.65 -8.71
C ALA A 255 -23.38 17.41 -9.21
N LEU A 256 -24.68 17.27 -8.87
CA LEU A 256 -25.51 16.17 -9.35
C LEU A 256 -25.70 16.21 -10.89
N ARG A 257 -25.94 17.39 -11.47
CA ARG A 257 -26.04 17.56 -12.92
C ARG A 257 -24.74 17.18 -13.61
N ASP A 258 -23.61 17.53 -13.02
CA ASP A 258 -22.29 17.16 -13.50
C ASP A 258 -22.05 15.65 -13.46
N VAL A 259 -22.52 14.95 -12.43
CA VAL A 259 -22.49 13.49 -12.39
C VAL A 259 -23.28 12.87 -13.54
N TYR A 260 -24.51 13.32 -13.81
CA TYR A 260 -25.29 12.82 -14.94
C TYR A 260 -24.62 13.09 -16.29
N ARG A 261 -24.07 14.28 -16.45
CA ARG A 261 -23.44 14.75 -17.69
C ARG A 261 -22.12 14.04 -17.96
N MET A 262 -21.29 13.85 -16.94
CA MET A 262 -19.90 13.44 -17.09
C MET A 262 -19.64 11.98 -16.72
N TRP A 263 -20.48 11.34 -15.90
CA TRP A 263 -20.16 10.06 -15.28
C TRP A 263 -21.22 8.96 -15.53
N GLY A 264 -22.25 9.25 -16.33
CA GLY A 264 -23.18 8.23 -16.80
C GLY A 264 -22.52 7.18 -17.71
N ARG A 265 -23.25 6.07 -17.93
CA ARG A 265 -22.89 5.05 -18.94
C ARG A 265 -22.84 5.69 -20.32
N THR A 266 -21.97 5.18 -21.18
CA THR A 266 -21.68 5.76 -22.49
C THR A 266 -22.90 5.80 -23.41
N GLU A 267 -23.86 4.89 -23.23
CA GLU A 267 -25.05 4.79 -24.08
C GLU A 267 -26.19 5.73 -23.66
N LEU A 268 -26.08 6.43 -22.52
CA LEU A 268 -27.14 7.31 -22.04
C LEU A 268 -27.12 8.64 -22.78
N ASN A 269 -28.29 9.09 -23.25
CA ASN A 269 -28.46 10.40 -23.90
C ASN A 269 -28.04 11.59 -23.02
N THR A 270 -28.04 11.42 -21.69
CA THR A 270 -27.60 12.45 -20.74
C THR A 270 -26.09 12.54 -20.60
N THR A 271 -25.35 11.51 -21.01
CA THR A 271 -23.88 11.48 -20.90
C THR A 271 -23.27 12.25 -22.06
N THR A 272 -22.56 13.34 -21.76
CA THR A 272 -21.84 14.17 -22.75
C THR A 272 -20.32 14.07 -22.61
N ARG A 273 -19.82 13.11 -21.82
CA ARG A 273 -18.38 12.85 -21.66
C ARG A 273 -17.74 12.49 -23.00
N ARG A 274 -16.60 13.12 -23.31
CA ARG A 274 -15.83 12.86 -24.53
C ARG A 274 -15.01 11.57 -24.41
N PRO A 275 -14.72 10.87 -25.52
CA PRO A 275 -13.93 9.62 -25.49
C PRO A 275 -12.59 9.73 -24.75
N TRP A 276 -11.84 10.83 -24.92
CA TRP A 276 -10.56 11.01 -24.22
C TRP A 276 -10.72 11.17 -22.71
N GLN A 277 -11.86 11.70 -22.22
CA GLN A 277 -12.16 11.78 -20.79
C GLN A 277 -12.45 10.39 -20.22
N THR A 278 -13.10 9.52 -20.99
CA THR A 278 -13.24 8.09 -20.64
C THR A 278 -11.87 7.41 -20.55
N ALA A 279 -10.99 7.65 -21.53
CA ALA A 279 -9.63 7.09 -21.50
C ALA A 279 -8.83 7.60 -20.28
N ALA A 280 -8.93 8.89 -19.96
CA ALA A 280 -8.28 9.48 -18.79
C ALA A 280 -8.82 8.87 -17.48
N ALA A 281 -10.13 8.66 -17.35
CA ALA A 281 -10.71 8.02 -16.17
C ALA A 281 -10.22 6.57 -15.99
N HIS A 282 -10.23 5.77 -17.07
CA HIS A 282 -9.73 4.39 -17.01
C HIS A 282 -8.23 4.29 -16.73
N PHE A 283 -7.44 5.27 -17.20
CA PHE A 283 -6.00 5.30 -16.93
C PHE A 283 -5.70 5.32 -15.43
N TRP A 284 -6.49 6.06 -14.65
CA TRP A 284 -6.27 6.25 -13.21
C TRP A 284 -7.00 5.25 -12.31
N ALA A 285 -7.86 4.38 -12.86
CA ALA A 285 -8.78 3.53 -12.10
C ALA A 285 -8.06 2.60 -11.10
N TYR A 286 -7.44 1.52 -11.57
CA TYR A 286 -6.78 0.53 -10.71
C TYR A 286 -7.68 0.12 -9.51
N ASP A 287 -8.95 -0.19 -9.75
CA ASP A 287 -9.92 -0.44 -8.67
C ASP A 287 -9.86 -1.88 -8.14
N GLY A 288 -8.66 -2.39 -7.84
CA GLY A 288 -8.48 -3.75 -7.31
C GLY A 288 -8.76 -4.86 -8.33
N SER A 289 -8.62 -4.57 -9.62
CA SER A 289 -8.90 -5.54 -10.69
C SER A 289 -7.82 -6.60 -10.83
N ASN A 290 -8.22 -7.78 -11.30
CA ASN A 290 -7.34 -8.90 -11.62
C ASN A 290 -6.12 -8.47 -12.43
N LEU A 291 -4.93 -8.91 -11.99
CA LEU A 291 -3.62 -8.65 -12.57
C LEU A 291 -3.18 -7.16 -12.57
N ILE A 292 -4.01 -6.26 -12.07
CA ILE A 292 -3.78 -4.81 -12.06
C ILE A 292 -3.49 -4.30 -10.64
N GLY A 293 -4.31 -4.68 -9.65
CA GLY A 293 -4.20 -4.20 -8.27
C GLY A 293 -4.87 -2.83 -8.04
N VAL A 294 -4.36 -2.09 -7.05
CA VAL A 294 -4.93 -0.85 -6.51
C VAL A 294 -4.20 0.42 -6.95
N PRO A 295 -4.73 1.65 -6.75
CA PRO A 295 -4.11 2.88 -7.25
C PRO A 295 -2.67 3.10 -6.77
N LEU A 296 -2.31 2.67 -5.56
CA LEU A 296 -0.93 2.81 -5.07
C LEU A 296 0.10 2.04 -5.89
N ARG A 297 -0.33 0.99 -6.61
CA ARG A 297 0.53 0.31 -7.58
C ARG A 297 0.83 1.21 -8.77
N LEU A 298 -0.18 1.87 -9.34
CA LEU A 298 0.01 2.86 -10.41
C LEU A 298 0.90 4.02 -9.95
N TYR A 299 0.63 4.57 -8.77
CA TYR A 299 1.42 5.69 -8.24
C TYR A 299 2.88 5.31 -8.06
N ASN A 300 3.18 4.09 -7.58
CA ASN A 300 4.56 3.61 -7.51
C ASN A 300 5.15 3.33 -8.90
N GLN A 301 4.39 2.85 -9.89
CA GLN A 301 4.89 2.72 -11.26
C GLN A 301 5.31 4.08 -11.84
N ILE A 302 4.52 5.12 -11.60
CA ILE A 302 4.87 6.50 -11.98
C ILE A 302 6.09 6.98 -11.19
N LEU A 303 6.12 6.76 -9.88
CA LEU A 303 7.23 7.16 -9.02
C LEU A 303 8.55 6.51 -9.44
N ARG A 304 8.54 5.22 -9.78
CA ARG A 304 9.70 4.50 -10.33
C ARG A 304 10.21 5.16 -11.60
N LYS A 305 9.30 5.51 -12.52
CA LYS A 305 9.67 6.20 -13.75
C LYS A 305 10.33 7.55 -13.47
N VAL A 306 9.72 8.36 -12.59
CA VAL A 306 10.29 9.65 -12.19
C VAL A 306 11.66 9.46 -11.53
N ALA A 307 11.77 8.55 -10.56
CA ALA A 307 13.03 8.24 -9.88
C ALA A 307 14.12 7.86 -10.87
N TRP A 308 13.83 6.95 -11.81
CA TRP A 308 14.78 6.54 -12.83
C TRP A 308 15.18 7.68 -13.76
N ASP A 309 14.21 8.41 -14.30
CA ASP A 309 14.43 9.47 -15.28
C ASP A 309 15.23 10.65 -14.68
N TYR A 310 15.14 10.86 -13.36
CA TYR A 310 15.85 11.93 -12.64
C TYR A 310 17.00 11.45 -11.74
N ARG A 311 17.30 10.15 -11.72
CA ARG A 311 18.39 9.58 -10.91
C ARG A 311 19.74 10.31 -11.10
N PRO A 312 20.54 10.49 -10.04
CA PRO A 312 21.79 11.26 -10.09
C PRO A 312 22.89 10.61 -10.93
N ASP A 313 22.99 9.28 -10.97
CA ASP A 313 23.94 8.56 -11.81
C ASP A 313 23.23 7.83 -12.95
N LYS A 314 23.43 8.29 -14.18
CA LYS A 314 22.84 7.69 -15.38
C LYS A 314 23.55 6.43 -15.86
N LYS A 315 24.80 6.21 -15.46
CA LYS A 315 25.67 5.14 -15.97
C LYS A 315 25.58 3.88 -15.14
N ILE A 316 25.49 4.01 -13.82
CA ILE A 316 25.51 2.87 -12.89
C ILE A 316 24.16 2.82 -12.16
N PRO A 317 23.23 1.92 -12.56
CA PRO A 317 21.91 1.80 -11.93
C PRO A 317 21.97 1.67 -10.41
N ASP A 318 22.89 0.87 -9.89
CA ASP A 318 23.02 0.51 -8.47
C ASP A 318 24.10 1.33 -7.73
N SER A 319 24.43 2.53 -8.21
CA SER A 319 25.40 3.41 -7.53
C SER A 319 24.88 3.91 -6.19
N ASP A 320 25.79 4.21 -5.25
CA ASP A 320 25.45 4.75 -3.94
C ASP A 320 24.56 6.00 -4.02
N LYS A 321 24.83 6.88 -5.00
CA LYS A 321 24.02 8.10 -5.22
C LYS A 321 22.57 7.76 -5.58
N ASN A 322 22.36 6.76 -6.43
CA ASN A 322 21.03 6.31 -6.79
C ASN A 322 20.37 5.59 -5.61
N ASN A 323 21.12 4.77 -4.87
CA ASN A 323 20.61 4.03 -3.70
C ASN A 323 20.11 4.98 -2.60
N ILE A 324 20.90 6.01 -2.28
CA ILE A 324 20.53 7.09 -1.34
C ILE A 324 19.24 7.78 -1.82
N GLU A 325 19.20 8.20 -3.08
CA GLU A 325 18.04 8.92 -3.63
C GLU A 325 16.77 8.06 -3.59
N PHE A 326 16.85 6.81 -4.04
CA PHE A 326 15.68 5.93 -4.10
C PHE A 326 15.21 5.49 -2.72
N ALA A 327 16.13 5.14 -1.81
CA ALA A 327 15.75 4.76 -0.43
C ALA A 327 15.02 5.92 0.27
N ARG A 328 15.47 7.16 0.04
CA ARG A 328 14.81 8.34 0.62
C ARG A 328 13.48 8.66 -0.05
N LEU A 329 13.47 8.74 -1.38
CA LEU A 329 12.30 9.13 -2.16
C LEU A 329 11.12 8.18 -1.91
N PHE A 330 11.35 6.87 -1.99
CA PHE A 330 10.28 5.91 -1.81
C PHE A 330 9.75 5.85 -0.37
N ALA A 331 10.60 6.07 0.64
CA ALA A 331 10.16 6.20 2.02
C ALA A 331 9.26 7.41 2.22
N LEU A 332 9.65 8.57 1.70
CA LEU A 332 8.85 9.79 1.77
C LEU A 332 7.49 9.62 1.08
N CYS A 333 7.50 9.19 -0.18
CA CYS A 333 6.27 9.07 -0.96
C CYS A 333 5.32 8.00 -0.42
N ASN A 334 5.83 6.83 -0.02
CA ASN A 334 4.96 5.76 0.47
C ASN A 334 4.48 6.00 1.91
N ALA A 335 5.27 6.65 2.78
CA ALA A 335 4.77 7.10 4.07
C ALA A 335 3.68 8.16 3.92
N ALA A 336 3.86 9.11 3.00
CA ALA A 336 2.84 10.12 2.68
C ALA A 336 1.55 9.49 2.12
N MET A 337 1.65 8.53 1.19
CA MET A 337 0.48 7.82 0.68
C MET A 337 -0.21 6.97 1.75
N ALA A 338 0.54 6.36 2.66
CA ALA A 338 -0.02 5.61 3.78
C ALA A 338 -0.83 6.49 4.72
N ASP A 339 -0.31 7.67 5.09
CA ASP A 339 -1.06 8.63 5.91
C ASP A 339 -2.23 9.23 5.14
N ALA A 340 -2.09 9.52 3.85
CA ALA A 340 -3.21 9.96 3.02
C ALA A 340 -4.36 8.93 3.04
N GLY A 341 -4.05 7.64 2.97
CA GLY A 341 -5.05 6.58 3.09
C GLY A 341 -5.65 6.40 4.50
N ILE A 342 -5.04 6.97 5.55
CA ILE A 342 -5.60 7.01 6.91
C ILE A 342 -6.59 8.16 7.05
N PHE A 343 -6.33 9.31 6.42
CA PHE A 343 -7.15 10.52 6.57
C PHE A 343 -8.29 10.64 5.54
N ALA A 344 -8.16 10.02 4.38
CA ALA A 344 -9.23 9.91 3.38
C ALA A 344 -10.29 8.89 3.82
#